data_AF-A0A3P6G170-F1
#
_entry.id   AF-A0A3P6G170-F1
#
_cell.length_a   1.000
_cell.length_b   1.000
_cell.length_c   1.000
_cell.angle_alpha   90.00
_cell.angle_beta   90.00
_cell.angle_gamma   90.00
#
_symmetry.space_group_name_H-M   'P 1'
#
loop_
_entity.id
_entity.type
_entity.pdbx_description
1 polymer ?
#
loop_
_entity_poly.entity_id
_entity_poly.type
_entity_poly.pdbx_seq_one_letter_code
_entity_poly.pdbx_strand_id
1 'polypeptide(L)'
;MKYDQIAELLNSIAERFEWEKVMEGDKIIGLKQGKQSISLEPGGQFELSSAPLETLHQTCAEVNSHLYQVKAVAEEMGIGFLGMGFQPK
;
A
#
# COMPACT_ATOMS: atom_id res chain seq x y z
N MET A 1 -1.75 8.37 -10.88
CA MET A 1 -2.91 7.57 -10.47
C MET A 1 -3.95 8.53 -9.88
N LYS A 2 -5.24 8.38 -10.20
CA LYS A 2 -6.30 9.20 -9.59
C LYS A 2 -6.81 8.55 -8.30
N TYR A 3 -7.43 9.33 -7.41
CA TYR A 3 -7.96 8.83 -6.14
C TYR A 3 -8.88 7.62 -6.31
N ASP A 4 -9.78 7.61 -7.29
CA ASP A 4 -10.71 6.48 -7.49
C ASP A 4 -9.98 5.15 -7.74
N GLN A 5 -8.87 5.19 -8.48
CA GLN A 5 -8.02 4.01 -8.71
C GLN A 5 -7.29 3.60 -7.44
N ILE A 6 -6.87 4.56 -6.60
CA ILE A 6 -6.24 4.28 -5.30
C ILE A 6 -7.25 3.63 -4.37
N ALA A 7 -8.48 4.15 -4.32
CA ALA A 7 -9.53 3.60 -3.49
C ALA A 7 -9.88 2.16 -3.89
N GLU A 8 -10.00 1.88 -5.19
CA GLU A 8 -10.22 0.53 -5.71
C GLU A 8 -9.05 -0.42 -5.36
N LEU A 9 -7.81 0.06 -5.49
CA LEU A 9 -6.61 -0.69 -5.10
C LEU A 9 -6.61 -1.01 -3.59
N LEU A 10 -6.84 -0.02 -2.73
CA LEU A 10 -6.87 -0.20 -1.27
C LEU A 10 -7.98 -1.16 -0.84
N ASN A 11 -9.19 -1.03 -1.42
CA ASN A 11 -10.29 -1.96 -1.12
C ASN A 11 -9.95 -3.39 -1.53
N SER A 12 -9.37 -3.57 -2.72
CA SER A 12 -8.99 -4.89 -3.23
C SER A 12 -7.88 -5.54 -2.40
N ILE A 13 -6.89 -4.76 -1.94
CA ILE A 13 -5.85 -5.26 -1.01
C ILE A 13 -6.49 -5.64 0.33
N ALA A 14 -7.37 -4.80 0.87
CA ALA A 14 -8.06 -5.06 2.13
C ALA A 14 -8.82 -6.39 2.11
N GLU A 15 -9.59 -6.63 1.05
CA GLU A 15 -10.43 -7.81 0.91
C GLU A 15 -9.63 -9.08 0.62
N ARG A 16 -8.57 -8.98 -0.20
CA ARG A 16 -7.77 -10.14 -0.61
C ARG A 16 -6.74 -10.57 0.44
N PHE A 17 -6.23 -9.63 1.22
CA PHE A 17 -5.13 -9.87 2.17
C PHE A 17 -5.47 -9.51 3.62
N GLU A 18 -6.75 -9.31 3.91
CA GLU A 18 -7.27 -9.13 5.28
C GLU A 18 -6.62 -7.93 5.99
N TRP A 19 -6.57 -6.78 5.30
CA TRP A 19 -6.22 -5.51 5.94
C TRP A 19 -7.47 -4.77 6.42
N GLU A 20 -7.34 -4.10 7.56
CA GLU A 20 -8.36 -3.19 8.07
C GLU A 20 -8.33 -1.87 7.29
N LYS A 21 -9.50 -1.41 6.85
CA LYS A 21 -9.65 -0.16 6.09
C LYS A 21 -9.51 1.05 7.02
N VAL A 22 -8.64 1.99 6.68
CA VAL A 22 -8.52 3.28 7.38
C VAL A 22 -9.30 4.33 6.59
N MET A 23 -10.26 4.96 7.26
CA MET A 23 -11.24 5.87 6.64
C MET A 23 -11.09 7.30 7.15
N GLU A 24 -11.27 8.28 6.26
CA GLU A 24 -11.51 9.68 6.59
C GLU A 24 -12.87 10.08 6.00
N GLY A 25 -13.89 10.16 6.87
CA GLY A 25 -15.27 10.27 6.41
C GLY A 25 -15.69 9.02 5.62
N ASP A 26 -16.13 9.24 4.37
CA ASP A 26 -16.53 8.20 3.42
C ASP A 26 -15.37 7.71 2.53
N LYS A 27 -14.17 8.27 2.69
CA LYS A 27 -13.00 7.99 1.86
C LYS A 27 -12.05 7.03 2.53
N ILE A 28 -11.69 5.96 1.82
CA ILE A 28 -10.57 5.09 2.24
C ILE A 28 -9.25 5.80 1.95
N ILE A 29 -8.41 5.95 2.96
CA ILE A 29 -7.15 6.71 2.88
C ILE A 29 -5.92 5.85 3.22
N GLY A 30 -6.13 4.60 3.63
CA GLY A 30 -5.04 3.71 4.00
C GLY A 30 -5.54 2.37 4.48
N LEU A 31 -4.60 1.53 4.90
CA LEU A 31 -4.85 0.20 5.43
C LEU A 31 -4.02 -0.05 6.69
N LYS A 32 -4.49 -0.94 7.55
CA LYS A 32 -3.74 -1.39 8.73
C LYS A 32 -3.80 -2.91 8.88
N GLN A 33 -2.68 -3.54 9.21
CA GLN A 33 -2.62 -4.96 9.53
C GLN A 33 -1.63 -5.16 10.68
N GLY A 34 -2.16 -5.48 11.86
CA GLY A 34 -1.36 -5.58 13.08
C GLY A 34 -0.61 -4.27 13.40
N LYS A 35 0.72 -4.30 13.29
CA LYS A 35 1.61 -3.15 13.53
C LYS A 35 2.11 -2.47 12.24
N GLN A 36 1.64 -2.90 11.08
CA GLN A 36 1.95 -2.29 9.80
C GLN A 36 0.79 -1.42 9.33
N SER A 37 1.09 -0.41 8.53
CA SER A 37 0.09 0.41 7.86
C SER A 37 0.52 0.82 6.47
N ILE A 38 -0.47 1.01 5.61
CA ILE A 38 -0.34 1.64 4.30
C ILE A 38 -1.02 3.01 4.37
N SER A 39 -0.31 4.05 3.92
CA SER A 39 -0.78 5.44 3.91
C SER A 39 -0.62 6.08 2.54
N LEU A 40 -1.30 7.21 2.35
CA LEU A 40 -1.18 8.03 1.16
C LEU A 40 -0.56 9.38 1.51
N GLU A 41 0.47 9.76 0.76
CA GLU A 41 1.03 11.10 0.80
C GLU A 41 0.18 12.08 -0.05
N PRO A 42 0.36 13.41 0.08
CA PRO A 42 -0.49 14.40 -0.61
C PRO A 42 -0.58 14.25 -2.13
N GLY A 43 0.44 13.67 -2.78
CA GLY A 43 0.46 13.40 -4.22
C GLY A 43 -0.05 12.02 -4.63
N GLY A 44 -0.59 11.24 -3.68
CA GLY A 44 -1.02 9.85 -3.89
C GLY A 44 0.15 8.87 -3.95
N GLN A 45 1.33 9.23 -3.42
CA GLN A 45 2.39 8.26 -3.20
C GLN A 45 1.93 7.23 -2.17
N PHE A 46 2.26 5.97 -2.43
CA PHE A 46 1.80 4.83 -1.67
C PHE A 46 2.91 4.40 -0.71
N GLU A 47 2.67 4.53 0.59
CA GLU A 47 3.67 4.33 1.61
C GLU A 47 3.39 3.06 2.44
N LEU A 48 4.45 2.33 2.79
CA LEU A 48 4.43 1.28 3.80
C LEU A 48 5.16 1.76 5.06
N SER A 49 4.45 1.76 6.19
CA SER A 49 5.02 1.83 7.52
C SER A 49 5.12 0.43 8.12
N SER A 50 6.36 -0.05 8.25
CA SER A 50 6.72 -1.38 8.76
C SER A 50 6.42 -1.57 10.24
N ALA A 51 6.26 -2.83 10.65
CA ALA A 51 6.23 -3.16 12.08
C ALA A 51 7.61 -2.94 12.73
N PRO A 52 7.67 -2.76 14.06
CA PRO A 52 8.93 -2.89 14.80
C PRO A 52 9.42 -4.33 14.71
N LEU A 53 10.53 -4.54 14.00
CA LEU A 53 11.14 -5.85 13.74
C LEU A 53 12.53 -5.94 14.35
N GLU A 54 12.98 -7.16 14.65
CA GLU A 54 14.25 -7.42 15.33
C GLU A 54 15.43 -7.48 14.37
N THR A 55 15.21 -7.95 13.14
CA THR A 55 16.28 -8.18 12.17
C THR A 55 15.97 -7.60 10.79
N LEU A 56 17.03 -7.24 10.06
CA LEU A 56 16.91 -6.78 8.67
C LEU A 56 16.31 -7.84 7.74
N HIS A 57 16.48 -9.12 8.05
CA HIS A 57 15.85 -10.21 7.29
C HIS A 57 14.32 -10.19 7.40
N GLN A 58 13.80 -9.87 8.59
CA GLN A 58 12.37 -9.67 8.77
C GLN A 58 11.89 -8.43 8.02
N THR A 59 12.63 -7.32 8.06
CA THR A 59 12.30 -6.12 7.26
C THR A 59 12.25 -6.43 5.77
N CYS A 60 13.24 -7.18 5.25
CA CYS A 60 13.26 -7.61 3.86
C CYS A 60 12.04 -8.50 3.52
N ALA A 61 11.68 -9.46 4.40
CA ALA A 61 10.51 -10.30 4.21
C ALA A 61 9.21 -9.47 4.19
N GLU A 62 9.09 -8.48 5.06
CA GLU A 62 7.91 -7.61 5.15
C GLU A 62 7.76 -6.72 3.91
N VAL A 63 8.85 -6.08 3.46
CA VAL A 63 8.86 -5.30 2.22
C VAL A 63 8.48 -6.16 1.01
N ASN A 64 9.01 -7.39 0.92
CA ASN A 64 8.68 -8.29 -0.18
C ASN A 64 7.20 -8.73 -0.13
N SER A 65 6.65 -8.99 1.06
CA SER A 65 5.23 -9.30 1.23
C SER A 65 4.35 -8.14 0.73
N HIS A 66 4.66 -6.91 1.14
CA HIS A 66 3.95 -5.72 0.68
C HIS A 66 4.01 -5.56 -0.85
N LEU A 67 5.21 -5.63 -1.44
CA LEU A 67 5.38 -5.51 -2.89
C LEU A 67 4.62 -6.59 -3.65
N TYR A 68 4.59 -7.82 -3.13
CA TYR A 68 3.81 -8.92 -3.70
C TYR A 68 2.31 -8.60 -3.69
N GLN A 69 1.76 -8.18 -2.54
CA GLN A 69 0.34 -7.90 -2.39
C GLN A 69 -0.12 -6.75 -3.30
N VAL A 70 0.65 -5.65 -3.31
CA VAL A 70 0.38 -4.49 -4.16
C VAL A 70 0.41 -4.89 -5.64
N LYS A 71 1.45 -5.62 -6.06
CA LYS A 71 1.60 -6.06 -7.45
C LYS A 71 0.46 -6.99 -7.90
N ALA A 72 0.08 -7.96 -7.05
CA ALA A 72 -0.97 -8.92 -7.35
C ALA A 72 -2.32 -8.28 -7.67
N VAL A 73 -2.63 -7.13 -7.06
CA VAL A 73 -3.86 -6.37 -7.35
C VAL A 73 -3.63 -5.35 -8.46
N ALA A 74 -2.52 -4.61 -8.41
CA ALA A 74 -2.24 -3.52 -9.35
C ALA A 74 -2.09 -3.99 -10.80
N GLU A 75 -1.55 -5.20 -11.04
CA GLU A 75 -1.42 -5.77 -12.38
C GLU A 75 -2.79 -6.01 -13.04
N GLU A 76 -3.79 -6.46 -12.29
CA GLU A 76 -5.17 -6.65 -12.77
C GLU A 76 -5.81 -5.31 -13.18
N MET A 77 -5.36 -4.20 -12.59
CA MET A 77 -5.84 -2.85 -12.84
C MET A 77 -5.01 -2.09 -13.90
N GLY A 78 -3.94 -2.70 -14.42
CA GLY A 78 -2.99 -2.04 -15.34
C GLY A 78 -2.18 -0.91 -14.68
N ILE A 79 -1.96 -0.98 -13.36
CA ILE A 79 -1.21 0.00 -12.57
C ILE A 79 0.21 -0.51 -12.31
N GLY A 80 1.20 0.37 -12.51
CA GLY A 80 2.59 0.12 -12.14
C GLY A 80 3.06 1.04 -11.02
N PHE A 81 4.00 0.57 -10.21
CA PHE A 81 4.67 1.34 -9.16
C PHE A 81 6.10 1.66 -9.57
N LEU A 82 6.55 2.88 -9.24
CA LEU A 82 7.88 3.39 -9.55
C LEU A 82 8.60 3.81 -8.26
N GLY A 83 9.70 3.12 -7.94
CA GLY A 83 10.57 3.47 -6.81
C GLY A 83 11.59 4.51 -7.22
N MET A 84 11.26 5.80 -7.06
CA MET A 84 12.18 6.92 -7.30
C MET A 84 11.99 8.01 -6.24
N GLY A 85 13.07 8.71 -5.89
CA GLY A 85 13.01 9.82 -4.91
C GLY A 85 12.35 11.10 -5.42
N PHE A 86 12.03 11.18 -6.71
CA PHE A 86 11.36 12.31 -7.35
C PHE A 86 10.52 11.80 -8.52
N GLN A 87 9.38 12.45 -8.79
CA GLN A 87 8.55 12.16 -9.97
C GLN A 87 9.25 12.70 -11.23
N PRO A 88 9.79 11.87 -12.13
CA PRO A 88 10.58 12.34 -13.27
C PRO A 88 9.79 13.10 -14.36
N LYS A 89 8.46 13.22 -14.25
CA LYS A 89 7.59 13.80 -15.27
C LYS A 89 6.54 14.76 -14.71
#